data_AF-A0A1G2NG71-F1
#
_entry.id   AF-A0A1G2NG71-F1
#
_cell.length_a   1.000
_cell.length_b   1.000
_cell.length_c   1.000
_cell.angle_alpha   90.00
_cell.angle_beta   90.00
_cell.angle_gamma   90.00
#
_symmetry.space_group_name_H-M   'P 1'
#
loop_
_entity.id
_entity.type
_entity.pdbx_description
1 polymer ?
#
loop_
_entity_poly.entity_id
_entity_poly.type
_entity_poly.pdbx_seq_one_letter_code
_entity_poly.pdbx_strand_id
1 'polypeptide(L)'
;MMKNKRQGFTLIELLVVIAIIGLLATVVLAALGPQRKNARVAAAQSSMRNMLTAMQLCAGDGLDLNSPTEAGTVKICTSGDGSLTKWGPLPSGWDYGATQDLTASDGEFSVNAAGDSAIITCNQSGCIK
;
A
#
# COMPACT_ATOMS: atom_id res chain seq x y z
N MET A 1 63.31 12.54 3.24
CA MET A 1 62.50 11.30 3.27
C MET A 1 61.69 11.29 4.56
N MET A 2 60.44 11.78 4.52
CA MET A 2 59.60 11.94 5.71
C MET A 2 58.93 10.61 6.06
N LYS A 3 59.23 10.07 7.25
CA LYS A 3 58.59 8.86 7.79
C LYS A 3 57.17 9.23 8.26
N ASN A 4 56.17 8.85 7.48
CA ASN A 4 54.77 8.87 7.91
C ASN A 4 54.60 7.88 9.08
N LYS A 5 54.39 8.38 10.29
CA LYS A 5 53.97 7.56 11.43
C LYS A 5 52.54 7.10 11.18
N ARG A 6 52.35 5.80 10.96
CA ARG A 6 51.00 5.20 10.92
C ARG A 6 50.42 5.27 12.33
N GLN A 7 49.39 6.09 12.52
CA GLN A 7 48.59 6.09 13.75
C GLN A 7 47.68 4.86 13.72
N GLY A 8 47.77 4.03 14.75
CA GLY A 8 46.87 2.89 14.95
C GLY A 8 45.64 3.33 15.73
N PHE A 9 44.49 2.77 15.40
CA PHE A 9 43.24 2.94 16.16
C PHE A 9 43.37 2.25 17.52
N THR A 10 42.90 2.89 18.60
CA THR A 10 42.86 2.25 19.91
C THR A 10 41.63 1.34 20.03
N LEU A 11 41.75 0.25 20.78
CA LEU A 11 40.63 -0.66 21.03
C LEU A 11 39.46 0.04 21.73
N ILE A 12 39.75 1.01 22.59
CA ILE A 12 38.73 1.78 23.31
C ILE A 12 37.93 2.69 22.37
N GLU A 13 38.56 3.30 21.36
CA GLU A 13 37.87 4.10 20.35
C GLU A 13 36.91 3.25 19.53
N LEU A 14 37.26 2.01 19.20
CA LEU A 14 36.32 1.10 18.52
C LEU A 14 35.20 0.63 19.44
N LEU A 15 35.50 0.38 20.72
CA LEU A 15 34.51 -0.11 21.68
C LEU A 15 33.41 0.93 21.96
N VAL A 16 33.77 2.20 22.14
CA VAL A 16 32.77 3.25 22.38
C VAL A 16 31.88 3.47 21.16
N VAL A 17 32.41 3.32 19.95
CA VAL A 17 31.65 3.50 18.71
C VAL A 17 30.57 2.43 18.55
N ILE A 18 30.93 1.15 18.75
CA ILE A 18 29.93 0.08 18.66
C ILE A 18 28.87 0.19 19.77
N ALA A 19 29.24 0.69 20.94
CA ALA A 19 28.30 0.94 22.04
C ALA A 19 27.27 2.02 21.66
N ILE A 20 27.72 3.12 21.05
CA ILE A 20 26.83 4.20 20.58
C ILE A 20 25.94 3.72 19.42
N ILE A 21 26.50 2.98 18.44
CA ILE A 21 25.73 2.42 17.33
C ILE A 21 24.65 1.46 17.85
N GLY A 22 24.98 0.61 18.83
CA GLY A 22 24.04 -0.30 19.46
C GLY A 22 22.88 0.43 20.13
N LEU A 23 23.17 1.49 20.88
CA LEU A 23 22.15 2.33 21.51
C LEU A 23 21.19 2.93 20.46
N LEU A 24 21.73 3.59 19.43
CA LEU A 24 20.94 4.23 18.39
C LEU A 24 20.10 3.20 17.59
N ALA A 25 20.64 2.02 17.30
CA ALA A 25 19.95 0.97 16.55
C ALA A 25 18.67 0.49 17.26
N THR A 26 18.69 0.36 18.59
CA THR A 26 17.52 -0.09 19.36
C THR A 26 16.35 0.90 19.31
N VAL A 27 16.64 2.20 19.42
CA VAL A 27 15.62 3.26 19.35
C VAL A 27 14.98 3.29 17.96
N VAL A 28 15.78 3.16 16.91
CA VAL A 28 15.29 3.08 15.53
C VAL A 28 14.39 1.86 15.34
N LEU A 29 14.79 0.69 15.82
CA LEU A 29 14.00 -0.53 15.65
C LEU A 29 12.64 -0.45 16.33
N ALA A 30 12.57 0.12 17.54
CA ALA A 30 11.30 0.33 18.25
C ALA A 30 10.32 1.23 17.47
N ALA A 31 10.83 2.21 16.72
CA ALA A 31 10.01 3.13 15.93
C ALA A 31 9.47 2.52 14.62
N LEU A 32 10.04 1.43 14.09
CA LEU A 32 9.68 0.89 12.78
C LEU A 32 8.34 0.16 12.72
N GLY A 33 7.84 -0.37 13.83
CA GLY A 33 6.59 -1.15 13.87
C GLY A 33 5.37 -0.37 13.35
N PRO A 34 5.03 0.79 13.94
CA PRO A 34 3.94 1.64 13.48
C PRO A 34 4.15 2.18 12.06
N GLN A 35 5.41 2.50 11.70
CA GLN A 35 5.73 3.04 10.37
C GLN A 35 5.47 2.02 9.26
N ARG A 36 5.73 0.72 9.51
CA ARG A 36 5.38 -0.36 8.57
C ARG A 36 3.87 -0.47 8.34
N LYS A 37 3.05 -0.30 9.38
CA LYS A 37 1.59 -0.29 9.26
C LYS A 37 1.13 0.89 8.41
N ASN A 38 1.64 2.09 8.69
CA ASN A 38 1.32 3.29 7.90
C ASN A 38 1.74 3.14 6.43
N ALA A 39 2.89 2.52 6.16
CA ALA A 39 3.33 2.22 4.80
C ALA A 39 2.39 1.26 4.07
N ARG A 40 1.86 0.23 4.75
CA ARG A 40 0.86 -0.69 4.18
C ARG A 40 -0.46 0.01 3.88
N VAL A 41 -0.94 0.85 4.78
CA VAL A 41 -2.15 1.66 4.55
C VAL A 41 -1.97 2.55 3.31
N ALA A 42 -0.83 3.25 3.21
CA ALA A 42 -0.53 4.10 2.06
C ALA A 42 -0.42 3.29 0.76
N ALA A 43 0.19 2.10 0.81
CA ALA A 43 0.28 1.19 -0.33
C ALA A 43 -1.11 0.69 -0.77
N ALA A 44 -1.98 0.31 0.17
CA ALA A 44 -3.35 -0.09 -0.11
C ALA A 44 -4.14 1.06 -0.75
N GLN A 45 -4.00 2.28 -0.23
CA GLN A 45 -4.63 3.46 -0.80
C GLN A 45 -4.16 3.74 -2.24
N SER A 46 -2.86 3.55 -2.50
CA SER A 46 -2.29 3.68 -3.84
C SER A 46 -2.85 2.63 -4.80
N SER A 47 -2.86 1.34 -4.40
CA SER A 47 -3.47 0.27 -5.19
C SER A 47 -4.93 0.57 -5.54
N MET A 48 -5.71 0.99 -4.55
CA MET A 48 -7.12 1.36 -4.73
C MET A 48 -7.31 2.54 -5.68
N ARG A 49 -6.50 3.60 -5.55
CA ARG A 49 -6.52 4.76 -6.47
C ARG A 49 -6.15 4.38 -7.90
N ASN A 50 -5.22 3.44 -8.09
CA ASN A 50 -4.85 2.96 -9.42
C ASN A 50 -6.02 2.25 -10.11
N MET A 51 -6.84 1.53 -9.36
CA MET A 51 -8.04 0.85 -9.89
C MET A 51 -9.24 1.79 -10.04
N LEU A 52 -9.31 2.87 -9.25
CA LEU A 52 -10.42 3.83 -9.31
C LEU A 52 -10.67 4.36 -10.73
N THR A 53 -9.61 4.64 -11.48
CA THR A 53 -9.75 5.13 -12.86
C THR A 53 -10.51 4.12 -13.72
N ALA A 54 -10.22 2.83 -13.57
CA ALA A 54 -10.92 1.78 -14.28
C ALA A 54 -12.38 1.64 -13.84
N MET A 55 -12.65 1.79 -12.56
CA MET A 55 -14.02 1.73 -12.02
C MET A 55 -14.87 2.89 -12.55
N GLN A 56 -14.31 4.09 -12.60
CA GLN A 56 -14.95 5.27 -13.18
C GLN A 56 -15.20 5.10 -14.68
N LEU A 57 -14.26 4.47 -15.40
CA LEU A 57 -14.46 4.10 -16.80
C LEU A 57 -15.63 3.11 -16.95
N CYS A 58 -15.71 2.05 -16.13
CA CYS A 58 -16.84 1.13 -16.15
C CYS A 58 -18.18 1.86 -15.93
N ALA A 59 -18.23 2.74 -14.94
CA ALA A 59 -19.41 3.53 -14.63
C ALA A 59 -19.81 4.44 -15.81
N GLY A 60 -18.83 5.08 -16.45
CA GLY A 60 -19.04 5.91 -17.65
C GLY A 60 -19.58 5.13 -18.85
N ASP A 61 -19.20 3.85 -18.96
CA ASP A 61 -19.71 2.93 -19.99
C ASP A 61 -21.08 2.32 -19.63
N GLY A 62 -21.66 2.66 -18.46
CA GLY A 62 -22.92 2.10 -17.97
C GLY A 62 -22.80 0.64 -17.54
N LEU A 63 -21.61 0.20 -17.14
CA LEU A 63 -21.31 -1.17 -16.76
C LEU A 63 -21.15 -1.30 -15.24
N ASP A 64 -21.71 -2.37 -14.70
CA ASP A 64 -21.49 -2.74 -13.30
C ASP A 64 -20.09 -3.30 -13.07
N LEU A 65 -19.64 -3.24 -11.82
CA LEU A 65 -18.38 -3.79 -11.36
C LEU A 65 -18.54 -5.27 -10.98
N ASN A 66 -17.51 -6.08 -11.21
CA ASN A 66 -17.45 -7.42 -10.64
C ASN A 66 -16.96 -7.37 -9.21
N SER A 67 -17.44 -8.31 -8.40
CA SER A 67 -16.95 -8.48 -7.03
C SER A 67 -15.43 -8.76 -7.02
N PRO A 68 -14.66 -8.05 -6.17
CA PRO A 68 -13.24 -8.31 -5.98
C PRO A 68 -13.04 -9.57 -5.12
N THR A 69 -13.10 -10.74 -5.74
CA THR A 69 -12.89 -12.03 -5.04
C THR A 69 -11.43 -12.42 -4.95
N GLU A 70 -10.62 -12.14 -5.98
CA GLU A 70 -9.17 -12.39 -5.99
C GLU A 70 -8.42 -11.41 -6.91
N ALA A 71 -7.26 -10.93 -6.42
CA ALA A 71 -6.37 -10.08 -7.18
C ALA A 71 -5.84 -10.78 -8.44
N GLY A 72 -5.93 -10.13 -9.59
CA GLY A 72 -5.36 -10.58 -10.87
C GLY A 72 -6.21 -11.59 -11.63
N THR A 73 -7.33 -12.05 -11.06
CA THR A 73 -8.21 -13.06 -11.68
C THR A 73 -9.41 -12.40 -12.33
N VAL A 74 -10.11 -11.54 -11.59
CA VAL A 74 -11.40 -10.98 -11.99
C VAL A 74 -11.23 -9.58 -12.60
N LYS A 75 -11.89 -9.33 -13.74
CA LYS A 75 -11.95 -8.01 -14.39
C LYS A 75 -12.74 -7.04 -13.53
N ILE A 76 -12.42 -5.74 -13.57
CA ILE A 76 -13.16 -4.75 -12.79
C ILE A 76 -14.59 -4.57 -13.35
N CYS A 77 -14.79 -4.41 -14.66
CA CYS A 77 -16.13 -4.30 -15.24
C CYS A 77 -16.74 -5.67 -15.59
N THR A 78 -18.06 -5.80 -15.48
CA THR A 78 -18.87 -7.00 -15.83
C THR A 78 -18.77 -7.38 -17.31
N SER A 79 -18.79 -6.41 -18.22
CA SER A 79 -18.59 -6.66 -19.65
C SER A 79 -18.23 -5.37 -20.39
N GLY A 80 -16.97 -5.21 -20.77
CA GLY A 80 -16.51 -4.08 -21.58
C GLY A 80 -15.10 -4.36 -22.06
N ASP A 81 -14.92 -4.40 -23.37
CA ASP A 81 -13.65 -4.55 -24.07
C ASP A 81 -12.71 -3.35 -23.87
N GLY A 82 -13.22 -2.23 -23.33
CA GLY A 82 -12.48 -1.01 -23.05
C GLY A 82 -11.68 -0.95 -21.74
N SER A 83 -11.87 -1.87 -20.79
CA SER A 83 -11.14 -1.82 -19.50
C SER A 83 -10.80 -3.22 -18.99
N LEU A 84 -9.74 -3.82 -19.57
CA LEU A 84 -9.18 -5.11 -19.14
C LEU A 84 -8.43 -5.05 -17.80
N THR A 85 -8.51 -3.95 -17.07
CA THR A 85 -7.89 -3.85 -15.75
C THR A 85 -8.61 -4.79 -14.79
N LYS A 86 -7.82 -5.68 -14.20
CA LYS A 86 -8.29 -6.61 -13.17
C LYS A 86 -8.10 -5.97 -11.81
N TRP A 87 -8.82 -6.49 -10.82
CA TRP A 87 -8.55 -6.18 -9.42
C TRP A 87 -7.08 -6.44 -9.11
N GLY A 88 -6.39 -5.46 -8.53
CA GLY A 88 -4.97 -5.53 -8.23
C GLY A 88 -4.70 -6.19 -6.88
N PRO A 89 -3.44 -6.57 -6.60
CA PRO A 89 -3.07 -7.06 -5.28
C PRO A 89 -3.12 -5.93 -4.24
N LEU A 90 -3.59 -6.28 -3.06
CA LEU A 90 -3.49 -5.45 -1.86
C LEU A 90 -2.29 -5.90 -1.01
N PRO A 91 -1.77 -5.04 -0.11
CA PRO A 91 -0.71 -5.42 0.83
C PRO A 91 -1.11 -6.62 1.71
N SER A 92 -0.13 -7.32 2.25
CA SER A 92 -0.39 -8.47 3.15
C SER A 92 -1.31 -8.08 4.33
N GLY A 93 -2.38 -8.83 4.56
CA GLY A 93 -3.35 -8.57 5.63
C GLY A 93 -4.39 -7.50 5.28
N TRP A 94 -4.49 -7.15 3.98
CA TRP A 94 -5.56 -6.33 3.43
C TRP A 94 -6.40 -7.14 2.47
N ASP A 95 -7.72 -7.04 2.63
CA ASP A 95 -8.70 -7.71 1.79
C ASP A 95 -9.72 -6.70 1.29
N TYR A 96 -10.33 -7.00 0.14
CA TYR A 96 -11.51 -6.24 -0.28
C TYR A 96 -12.68 -6.55 0.66
N GLY A 97 -13.38 -5.52 1.10
CA GLY A 97 -14.48 -5.65 2.06
C GLY A 97 -15.65 -6.46 1.50
N ALA A 98 -16.44 -7.09 2.37
CA ALA A 98 -17.62 -7.84 1.95
C ALA A 98 -18.79 -6.94 1.52
N THR A 99 -18.82 -5.68 1.98
CA THR A 99 -19.86 -4.71 1.64
C THR A 99 -19.33 -3.77 0.57
N GLN A 100 -19.83 -3.94 -0.65
CA GLN A 100 -19.45 -3.19 -1.85
C GLN A 100 -20.74 -2.80 -2.55
N ASP A 101 -20.81 -1.56 -3.05
CA ASP A 101 -21.78 -1.22 -4.08
C ASP A 101 -21.08 -1.29 -5.43
N LEU A 102 -21.49 -2.28 -6.21
CA LEU A 102 -20.89 -2.61 -7.49
C LEU A 102 -21.78 -2.16 -8.66
N THR A 103 -22.89 -1.49 -8.38
CA THR A 103 -23.90 -1.06 -9.35
C THR A 103 -23.48 0.24 -10.04
N ALA A 104 -22.32 0.21 -10.70
CA ALA A 104 -21.71 1.37 -11.34
C ALA A 104 -22.50 1.91 -12.55
N SER A 105 -23.45 1.15 -13.08
CA SER A 105 -24.31 1.57 -14.19
C SER A 105 -25.17 2.82 -13.87
N ASP A 106 -25.47 3.06 -12.60
CA ASP A 106 -26.19 4.26 -12.12
C ASP A 106 -25.25 5.47 -11.88
N GLY A 107 -23.95 5.32 -12.17
CA GLY A 107 -22.92 6.34 -11.94
C GLY A 107 -22.41 6.44 -10.50
N GLU A 108 -22.93 5.62 -9.60
CA GLU A 108 -22.48 5.49 -8.22
C GLU A 108 -21.87 4.12 -7.97
N PHE A 109 -20.78 4.06 -7.20
CA PHE A 109 -20.19 2.81 -6.74
C PHE A 109 -19.44 3.06 -5.45
N SER A 110 -19.23 2.00 -4.66
CA SER A 110 -18.46 2.06 -3.43
C SER A 110 -17.69 0.78 -3.23
N VAL A 111 -16.36 0.88 -3.31
CA VAL A 111 -15.48 -0.26 -3.11
C VAL A 111 -14.53 -0.05 -1.95
N ASN A 112 -14.53 -1.02 -1.05
CA ASN A 112 -13.82 -0.99 0.21
C ASN A 112 -12.65 -1.96 0.22
N ALA A 113 -11.52 -1.56 0.81
CA ALA A 113 -10.43 -2.44 1.22
C ALA A 113 -10.16 -2.24 2.71
N ALA A 114 -10.01 -3.32 3.47
CA ALA A 114 -9.81 -3.28 4.91
C ALA A 114 -8.57 -4.06 5.32
N GLY A 115 -7.79 -3.51 6.26
CA GLY A 115 -6.57 -4.11 6.76
C GLY A 115 -5.88 -3.18 7.76
N ASP A 116 -5.01 -3.72 8.62
CA ASP A 116 -4.27 -2.92 9.63
C ASP A 116 -5.16 -1.96 10.47
N SER A 117 -6.40 -2.37 10.79
CA SER A 117 -7.41 -1.55 11.50
C SER A 117 -7.82 -0.26 10.79
N ALA A 118 -7.65 -0.21 9.46
CA ALA A 118 -8.11 0.86 8.59
C ALA A 118 -9.05 0.31 7.52
N ILE A 119 -9.94 1.16 7.03
CA ILE A 119 -10.78 0.89 5.87
C ILE A 119 -10.44 1.96 4.83
N ILE A 120 -10.41 1.61 3.57
CA ILE A 120 -10.25 2.54 2.45
C ILE A 120 -11.45 2.36 1.56
N THR A 121 -12.20 3.43 1.37
CA THR A 121 -13.41 3.47 0.55
C THR A 121 -13.14 4.29 -0.70
N CYS A 122 -13.42 3.72 -1.87
CA CYS A 122 -13.32 4.38 -3.16
C CYS A 122 -14.68 4.45 -3.82
N ASN A 123 -15.05 5.64 -4.26
CA ASN A 123 -16.28 5.92 -4.99
C ASN A 123 -15.98 6.86 -6.18
N GLN A 124 -17.02 7.32 -6.87
CA GLN A 124 -16.90 8.23 -8.02
C GLN A 124 -16.12 9.52 -7.73
N SER A 125 -16.08 9.98 -6.48
CA SER A 125 -15.39 11.21 -6.06
C SER A 125 -13.91 11.01 -5.69
N GLY A 126 -13.49 9.78 -5.40
CA GLY A 126 -12.13 9.50 -4.95
C GLY A 126 -12.02 8.36 -3.95
N CYS A 127 -10.80 8.17 -3.43
CA CYS A 127 -10.49 7.18 -2.41
C CYS A 127 -10.11 7.84 -1.08
N ILE A 128 -10.87 7.55 -0.03
CA ILE A 128 -10.66 8.02 1.34
C ILE A 128 -10.33 6.86 2.29
N LYS A 129 -9.61 7.16 3.37
CA LYS A 129 -9.30 6.23 4.46
C LYS A 129 -10.22 6.56 5.64
#